data_AF-A0A9Q7UJ79-F1
#
_entry.id   AF-A0A9Q7UJ79-F1
#
_cell.length_a   1.000
_cell.length_b   1.000
_cell.length_c   1.000
_cell.angle_alpha   90.00
_cell.angle_beta   90.00
_cell.angle_gamma   90.00
#
_symmetry.space_group_name_H-M   'P 1'
#
loop_
_entity.id
_entity.type
_entity.pdbx_description
1 polymer ?
#
loop_
_entity_poly.entity_id
_entity_poly.type
_entity_poly.pdbx_seq_one_letter_code
_entity_poly.pdbx_strand_id
1 'polypeptide(L)'
;MSFLARNFFGQARPSLSRQAASTSAWGIRHETSSAAAKTTVASGYASSESAPPTHYRITLRRSGIGMPEKINRSLQGLGLKKRLQSVYRPIGPDMAGAILAVKELVHVENVRRLHEAEQMLLSDEEAIWVNEVGEIVDPGKLAKKAPRGYKIVGNVVSELRDQEIKNGSSA
;
A
#
# COMPACT_ATOMS: atom_id res chain seq x y z
N MET A 1 6.06 -74.04 42.42
CA MET A 1 5.79 -73.76 43.84
C MET A 1 5.55 -72.26 44.01
N SER A 2 4.29 -71.83 43.98
CA SER A 2 3.62 -71.06 45.05
C SER A 2 3.68 -69.54 44.81
N PHE A 3 2.65 -68.90 44.24
CA PHE A 3 1.40 -68.38 44.83
C PHE A 3 1.54 -67.06 45.64
N LEU A 4 0.57 -66.16 45.39
CA LEU A 4 0.11 -65.00 46.18
C LEU A 4 0.97 -63.71 46.17
N ALA A 5 0.44 -62.48 46.20
CA ALA A 5 -0.93 -61.96 46.29
C ALA A 5 -1.00 -60.46 45.89
N ARG A 6 -2.24 -59.98 45.75
CA ARG A 6 -2.73 -58.61 45.46
C ARG A 6 -2.62 -57.66 46.66
N ASN A 7 -2.60 -56.34 46.40
CA ASN A 7 -3.59 -55.33 46.81
C ASN A 7 -3.03 -53.91 46.53
N PHE A 8 -3.60 -53.12 45.60
CA PHE A 8 -4.73 -52.20 45.76
C PHE A 8 -4.68 -51.31 47.02
N PHE A 9 -4.30 -50.05 46.83
CA PHE A 9 -4.93 -48.93 47.53
C PHE A 9 -4.82 -47.65 46.69
N GLY A 10 -5.98 -47.14 46.28
CA GLY A 10 -6.10 -45.91 45.49
C GLY A 10 -5.94 -44.66 46.34
N GLN A 11 -5.50 -43.58 45.70
CA GLN A 11 -5.69 -42.23 46.20
C GLN A 11 -6.28 -41.39 45.06
N ALA A 12 -7.47 -40.87 45.34
CA ALA A 12 -8.30 -40.09 44.43
C ALA A 12 -7.81 -38.64 44.31
N ARG A 13 -7.94 -38.08 43.10
CA ARG A 13 -7.69 -36.66 42.78
C ARG A 13 -8.92 -35.81 43.12
N PRO A 14 -8.78 -34.63 43.73
CA PRO A 14 -9.92 -33.75 44.01
C PRO A 14 -10.40 -33.02 42.74
N SER A 15 -11.68 -33.19 42.42
CA SER A 15 -12.43 -32.43 41.42
C SER A 15 -12.99 -31.15 42.03
N LEU A 16 -12.56 -29.99 41.51
CA LEU A 16 -13.14 -28.70 41.88
C LEU A 16 -14.48 -28.50 41.12
N SER A 17 -15.58 -28.72 41.83
CA SER A 17 -16.93 -28.34 41.41
C SER A 17 -17.13 -26.85 41.64
N ARG A 18 -17.30 -26.06 40.58
CA ARG A 18 -17.75 -24.67 40.68
C ARG A 18 -19.24 -24.64 40.35
N GLN A 19 -20.06 -24.59 41.41
CA GLN A 19 -21.51 -24.47 41.28
C GLN A 19 -21.89 -23.05 40.84
N ALA A 20 -22.94 -23.02 40.02
CA ALA A 20 -23.61 -21.85 39.52
C ALA A 20 -24.47 -21.19 40.61
N ALA A 21 -24.44 -19.86 40.66
CA ALA A 21 -25.45 -19.06 41.33
C ALA A 21 -26.34 -18.43 40.25
N SER A 22 -27.63 -18.77 40.34
CA SER A 22 -28.74 -18.18 39.60
C SER A 22 -29.23 -16.96 40.36
N THR A 23 -29.38 -15.82 39.67
CA THR A 23 -30.38 -14.81 40.05
C THR A 23 -31.06 -14.30 38.79
N SER A 24 -32.38 -14.26 38.89
CA SER A 24 -33.35 -14.13 37.82
C SER A 24 -33.62 -12.66 37.47
N ALA A 25 -33.98 -12.45 36.21
CA ALA A 25 -35.13 -11.67 35.74
C ALA A 25 -35.35 -10.23 36.27
N TRP A 26 -35.15 -9.26 35.37
CA TRP A 26 -36.21 -8.40 34.79
C TRP A 26 -35.63 -7.74 33.53
N GLY A 27 -36.27 -7.88 32.36
CA GLY A 27 -37.15 -6.84 31.81
C GLY A 27 -36.32 -5.62 31.41
N ILE A 28 -36.04 -5.31 30.14
CA ILE A 28 -37.01 -4.82 29.14
C ILE A 28 -36.40 -5.05 27.75
N ARG A 29 -37.19 -5.66 26.84
CA ARG A 29 -36.92 -5.63 25.40
C ARG A 29 -37.38 -4.29 24.84
N HIS A 30 -36.51 -3.61 24.11
CA HIS A 30 -36.94 -2.70 23.05
C HIS A 30 -36.33 -3.19 21.74
N GLU A 31 -37.11 -4.03 21.05
CA GLU A 31 -37.04 -4.16 19.61
C GLU A 31 -37.57 -2.85 19.03
N THR A 32 -36.76 -2.11 18.31
CA THR A 32 -37.24 -1.14 17.32
C THR A 32 -36.40 -1.31 16.08
N SER A 33 -37.08 -1.82 15.08
CA SER A 33 -36.69 -1.90 13.69
C SER A 33 -36.31 -0.50 13.19
N SER A 34 -35.08 -0.35 12.72
CA SER A 34 -34.75 0.68 11.72
C SER A 34 -33.90 -0.01 10.68
N ALA A 35 -34.51 -0.69 9.71
CA ALA A 35 -34.92 -0.04 8.46
C ALA A 35 -33.79 0.86 7.93
N ALA A 36 -33.04 0.27 7.00
CA ALA A 36 -32.35 0.92 5.88
C ALA A 36 -32.01 2.41 6.05
N ALA A 37 -30.80 2.68 6.51
CA ALA A 37 -30.06 3.86 6.08
C ALA A 37 -28.72 3.39 5.49
N LYS A 38 -28.76 2.96 4.23
CA LYS A 38 -27.59 3.10 3.35
C LYS A 38 -27.35 4.59 3.17
N THR A 39 -26.75 5.24 4.16
CA THR A 39 -26.10 6.52 3.93
C THR A 39 -24.85 6.21 3.14
N THR A 40 -25.01 6.16 1.82
CA THR A 40 -23.95 6.50 0.90
C THR A 40 -23.51 7.91 1.30
N VAL A 41 -22.49 8.00 2.15
CA VAL A 41 -21.66 9.21 2.24
C VAL A 41 -20.92 9.28 0.91
N ALA A 42 -21.62 9.73 -0.12
CA ALA A 42 -20.99 10.31 -1.29
C ALA A 42 -20.30 11.56 -0.77
N SER A 43 -19.04 11.39 -0.36
CA SER A 43 -18.12 12.50 -0.22
C SER A 43 -18.00 13.10 -1.61
N GLY A 44 -18.79 14.13 -1.86
CA GLY A 44 -18.72 14.97 -3.04
C GLY A 44 -17.38 15.69 -3.03
N TYR A 45 -16.34 15.03 -3.53
CA TYR A 45 -15.25 15.74 -4.16
C TYR A 45 -15.71 15.97 -5.58
N ALA A 46 -15.76 17.22 -6.01
CA ALA A 46 -16.04 17.59 -7.39
C ALA A 46 -15.01 16.88 -8.28
N SER A 47 -15.40 15.73 -8.84
CA SER A 47 -14.64 15.06 -9.86
C SER A 47 -14.76 15.91 -11.10
N SER A 48 -13.77 16.80 -11.29
CA SER A 48 -13.32 17.18 -12.63
C SER A 48 -13.33 15.92 -13.48
N GLU A 49 -13.89 16.04 -14.68
CA GLU A 49 -14.14 15.04 -15.72
C GLU A 49 -12.93 14.15 -16.07
N SER A 50 -12.45 13.37 -15.09
CA SER A 50 -11.24 12.57 -15.16
C SER A 50 -11.59 11.12 -14.83
N ALA A 51 -11.08 10.21 -15.67
CA ALA A 51 -11.30 8.78 -15.53
C ALA A 51 -10.83 8.27 -14.15
N PRO A 52 -11.45 7.20 -13.62
CA PRO A 52 -11.08 6.68 -12.31
C PRO A 52 -9.60 6.26 -12.25
N PRO A 53 -8.92 6.44 -11.10
CA PRO A 53 -7.57 5.97 -10.92
C PRO A 53 -7.51 4.45 -11.01
N THR A 54 -6.45 3.93 -11.61
CA THR A 54 -6.30 2.49 -11.86
C THR A 54 -5.11 1.88 -11.11
N HIS A 55 -4.09 2.69 -10.81
CA HIS A 55 -2.83 2.23 -10.22
C HIS A 55 -2.40 3.13 -9.05
N TYR A 56 -1.63 2.55 -8.14
CA TYR A 56 -0.83 3.28 -7.17
C TYR A 56 0.54 3.59 -7.75
N ARG A 57 0.94 4.86 -7.67
CA ARG A 57 2.34 5.27 -7.78
C ARG A 57 2.95 5.29 -6.39
N ILE A 58 3.84 4.34 -6.13
CA ILE A 58 4.48 4.18 -4.83
C ILE A 58 5.92 4.67 -4.94
N THR A 59 6.27 5.72 -4.19
CA THR A 59 7.62 6.30 -4.20
C THR A 59 8.29 6.13 -2.84
N LEU A 60 9.48 5.52 -2.82
CA LEU A 60 10.23 5.35 -1.58
C LEU A 60 10.91 6.67 -1.15
N ARG A 61 10.41 7.33 -0.11
CA ARG A 61 10.94 8.63 0.37
C ARG A 61 12.09 8.47 1.36
N ARG A 62 12.03 7.43 2.19
CA ARG A 62 13.03 7.08 3.21
C ARG A 62 13.55 5.66 2.94
N SER A 63 14.84 5.40 3.18
CA SER A 63 15.41 4.05 2.97
C SER A 63 14.97 3.08 4.07
N GLY A 64 14.93 1.79 3.74
CA GLY A 64 14.69 0.71 4.71
C GLY A 64 15.90 0.33 5.57
N ILE A 65 16.96 1.13 5.57
CA ILE A 65 18.17 0.82 6.36
C ILE A 65 17.83 0.87 7.86
N GLY A 66 18.25 -0.17 8.59
CA GLY A 66 17.95 -0.28 10.02
C GLY A 66 16.48 -0.62 10.33
N MET A 67 15.64 -0.89 9.32
CA MET A 67 14.27 -1.36 9.56
C MET A 67 14.24 -2.87 9.85
N PRO A 68 13.24 -3.35 10.61
CA PRO A 68 13.02 -4.78 10.82
C PRO A 68 12.89 -5.56 9.51
N GLU A 69 13.31 -6.83 9.51
CA GLU A 69 13.31 -7.71 8.33
C GLU A 69 11.93 -7.80 7.67
N LYS A 70 10.85 -7.82 8.46
CA LYS A 70 9.47 -7.87 7.95
C LYS A 70 9.14 -6.68 7.04
N ILE A 71 9.54 -5.46 7.45
CA ILE A 71 9.32 -4.24 6.66
C ILE A 71 10.18 -4.29 5.39
N ASN A 72 11.43 -4.72 5.50
CA ASN A 72 12.32 -4.88 4.35
C ASN A 72 11.79 -5.91 3.34
N ARG A 73 11.19 -7.00 3.81
CA ARG A 73 10.53 -8.01 2.96
C ARG A 73 9.31 -7.42 2.24
N SER A 74 8.51 -6.61 2.91
CA SER A 74 7.40 -5.88 2.28
C SER A 74 7.89 -4.91 1.20
N LEU A 75 8.97 -4.15 1.46
CA LEU A 75 9.59 -3.27 0.45
C LEU A 75 10.10 -4.05 -0.77
N GLN A 76 10.75 -5.19 -0.54
CA GLN A 76 11.23 -6.07 -1.62
C GLN A 76 10.07 -6.64 -2.43
N GLY A 77 8.98 -7.07 -1.79
CA GLY A 77 7.78 -7.58 -2.45
C GLY A 77 7.09 -6.53 -3.32
N LEU A 78 7.09 -5.27 -2.90
CA LEU A 78 6.61 -4.15 -3.72
C LEU A 78 7.56 -3.85 -4.91
N GLY A 79 8.84 -4.19 -4.79
CA GLY A 79 9.88 -3.92 -5.78
C GLY A 79 10.68 -2.64 -5.52
N LEU A 80 10.56 -2.07 -4.32
CA LEU A 80 11.26 -0.84 -3.91
C LEU A 80 12.64 -1.20 -3.36
N LYS A 81 13.69 -0.96 -4.16
CA LYS A 81 15.08 -1.26 -3.79
C LYS A 81 15.89 -0.01 -3.46
N LYS A 82 15.66 1.08 -4.19
CA LYS A 82 16.42 2.33 -4.07
C LYS A 82 15.53 3.47 -3.58
N ARG A 83 16.12 4.42 -2.84
CA ARG A 83 15.43 5.65 -2.44
C ARG A 83 15.04 6.45 -3.69
N LEU A 84 13.91 7.15 -3.63
CA LEU A 84 13.28 7.92 -4.70
C LEU A 84 12.89 7.09 -5.94
N GLN A 85 12.94 5.77 -5.84
CA GLN A 85 12.38 4.90 -6.86
C GLN A 85 10.85 4.93 -6.76
N SER A 86 10.19 5.17 -7.90
CA SER A 86 8.74 5.02 -8.04
C SER A 86 8.42 3.69 -8.73
N VAL A 87 7.41 2.98 -8.23
CA VAL A 87 6.88 1.74 -8.81
C VAL A 87 5.36 1.87 -8.96
N TYR A 88 4.84 1.37 -10.08
CA TYR A 88 3.42 1.38 -10.40
C TYR A 88 2.82 0.00 -10.14
N ARG A 89 1.71 -0.05 -9.41
CA ARG A 89 0.98 -1.30 -9.12
C ARG A 89 -0.52 -1.10 -9.28
N PRO A 90 -1.27 -2.10 -9.77
CA PRO A 90 -2.72 -1.99 -9.88
C PRO A 90 -3.34 -1.81 -8.49
N ILE A 91 -4.47 -1.09 -8.45
CA ILE A 91 -5.24 -0.89 -7.22
C ILE A 91 -5.89 -2.21 -6.81
N GLY A 92 -5.58 -2.67 -5.59
CA GLY A 92 -6.12 -3.90 -5.03
C GLY A 92 -5.86 -4.01 -3.53
N PRO A 93 -6.65 -4.83 -2.80
CA PRO A 93 -6.57 -4.93 -1.34
C PRO A 93 -5.21 -5.46 -0.87
N ASP A 94 -4.62 -6.42 -1.58
CA ASP A 94 -3.32 -6.99 -1.24
C ASP A 94 -2.21 -5.94 -1.33
N MET A 95 -2.23 -5.13 -2.39
CA MET A 95 -1.29 -4.04 -2.57
C MET A 95 -1.50 -2.95 -1.51
N ALA A 96 -2.74 -2.60 -1.20
CA ALA A 96 -3.05 -1.63 -0.14
C ALA A 96 -2.52 -2.11 1.22
N GLY A 97 -2.71 -3.38 1.57
CA GLY A 97 -2.19 -3.96 2.81
C GLY A 97 -0.66 -3.92 2.88
N ALA A 98 0.02 -4.27 1.79
CA ALA A 98 1.48 -4.19 1.70
C ALA A 98 2.00 -2.75 1.82
N ILE A 99 1.32 -1.78 1.20
CA ILE A 99 1.63 -0.35 1.31
C ILE A 99 1.45 0.13 2.75
N LEU A 100 0.34 -0.22 3.41
CA LEU A 100 0.05 0.20 4.79
C LEU A 100 1.10 -0.30 5.79
N ALA A 101 1.68 -1.48 5.54
CA ALA A 101 2.78 -2.02 6.34
C ALA A 101 4.07 -1.17 6.27
N VAL A 102 4.26 -0.38 5.21
CA VAL A 102 5.46 0.44 4.98
C VAL A 102 5.16 1.94 4.85
N LYS A 103 3.96 2.38 5.29
CA LYS A 103 3.43 3.74 5.05
C LYS A 103 4.35 4.89 5.52
N GLU A 104 5.17 4.65 6.54
CA GLU A 104 6.10 5.65 7.08
C GLU A 104 7.29 5.94 6.14
N LEU A 105 7.57 5.03 5.20
CA LEU A 105 8.72 5.11 4.29
C LEU A 105 8.34 5.58 2.89
N VAL A 106 7.07 5.43 2.51
CA VAL A 106 6.60 5.63 1.14
C VAL A 106 5.64 6.81 1.03
N HIS A 107 5.63 7.43 -0.15
CA HIS A 107 4.59 8.35 -0.59
C HIS A 107 3.78 7.67 -1.68
N VAL A 108 2.46 7.78 -1.62
CA VAL A 108 1.55 7.10 -2.54
C VAL A 108 0.62 8.11 -3.20
N GLU A 109 0.51 8.00 -4.51
CA GLU A 109 -0.39 8.80 -5.33
C GLU A 109 -1.27 7.86 -6.15
N ASN A 110 -2.54 8.21 -6.29
CA ASN A 110 -3.45 7.53 -7.20
C ASN A 110 -3.22 8.05 -8.60
N VAL A 111 -2.93 7.15 -9.52
CA VAL A 111 -2.63 7.50 -10.91
C VAL A 111 -3.46 6.67 -11.86
N ARG A 112 -3.59 7.18 -13.08
CA ARG A 112 -4.12 6.45 -14.22
C ARG A 112 -3.16 6.55 -15.39
N ARG A 113 -3.29 5.62 -16.32
CA ARG A 113 -2.64 5.75 -17.63
C ARG A 113 -3.36 6.84 -18.43
N LEU A 114 -2.59 7.53 -19.28
CA LEU A 114 -3.16 8.42 -20.28
C LEU A 114 -4.03 7.61 -21.25
N HIS A 115 -5.21 8.13 -21.58
CA HIS A 115 -6.31 7.37 -22.20
C HIS A 115 -6.17 7.29 -23.73
N GLU A 116 -5.06 6.73 -24.19
CA GLU A 116 -4.88 6.30 -25.59
C GLU A 116 -5.06 4.77 -25.62
N ALA A 117 -5.86 4.23 -26.55
CA ALA A 117 -6.06 2.78 -26.65
C ALA A 117 -4.73 2.03 -26.83
N GLU A 118 -3.76 2.68 -27.48
CA GLU A 118 -2.39 2.21 -27.65
C GLU A 118 -1.63 2.11 -26.32
N GLN A 119 -1.88 3.01 -25.37
CA GLN A 119 -1.21 3.03 -24.06
C GLN A 119 -1.64 1.88 -23.15
N MET A 120 -2.80 1.25 -23.40
CA MET A 120 -3.24 0.09 -22.65
C MET A 120 -2.44 -1.17 -22.99
N LEU A 121 -1.89 -1.24 -24.21
CA LEU A 121 -1.10 -2.37 -24.71
C LEU A 121 0.38 -2.26 -24.32
N LEU A 122 0.84 -1.05 -24.00
CA LEU A 122 2.21 -0.81 -23.56
C LEU A 122 2.48 -1.43 -22.19
N SER A 123 3.74 -1.81 -21.98
CA SER A 123 4.23 -2.22 -20.69
C SER A 123 4.13 -1.07 -19.67
N ASP A 124 3.98 -1.39 -18.37
CA ASP A 124 3.89 -0.38 -17.29
C ASP A 124 5.07 0.61 -17.26
N GLU A 125 6.22 0.18 -17.77
CA GLU A 125 7.45 0.98 -17.81
C GLU A 125 7.45 2.05 -18.92
N GLU A 126 6.64 1.85 -19.95
CA GLU A 126 6.53 2.73 -21.12
C GLU A 126 5.28 3.60 -21.08
N ALA A 127 4.32 3.27 -20.22
CA ALA A 127 3.10 4.02 -20.04
C ALA A 127 3.35 5.44 -19.50
N ILE A 128 2.55 6.39 -19.98
CA ILE A 128 2.47 7.74 -19.45
C ILE A 128 1.46 7.76 -18.31
N TRP A 129 1.89 8.25 -17.15
CA TRP A 129 1.10 8.27 -15.92
C TRP A 129 0.64 9.68 -15.57
N VAL A 130 -0.64 9.79 -15.21
CA VAL A 130 -1.34 11.04 -14.92
C VAL A 130 -1.99 10.96 -13.54
N ASN A 131 -1.93 12.05 -12.79
CA ASN A 131 -2.59 12.20 -11.48
C ASN A 131 -4.10 12.45 -11.61
N GLU A 132 -4.79 12.46 -10.46
CA GLU A 132 -6.22 12.81 -10.36
C GLU A 132 -6.55 14.20 -10.95
N VAL A 133 -5.62 15.16 -10.80
CA VAL A 133 -5.72 16.54 -11.33
C VAL A 133 -5.55 16.59 -12.85
N GLY A 134 -5.00 15.56 -13.49
CA GLY A 134 -4.69 15.56 -14.92
C GLY A 134 -3.24 15.94 -15.27
N GLU A 135 -2.40 16.21 -14.28
CA GLU A 135 -0.98 16.50 -14.49
C GLU A 135 -0.17 15.23 -14.81
N ILE A 136 0.79 15.34 -15.74
CA ILE A 136 1.69 14.25 -16.11
C ILE A 136 2.73 14.08 -15.01
N VAL A 137 2.78 12.89 -14.44
CA VAL A 137 3.66 12.55 -13.33
C VAL A 137 4.90 11.82 -13.78
N ASP A 138 4.72 10.91 -14.74
CA ASP A 138 5.81 10.16 -15.35
C ASP A 138 5.52 10.07 -16.84
N PRO A 139 6.33 10.72 -17.68
CA PRO A 139 6.16 10.70 -19.12
C PRO A 139 6.69 9.40 -19.76
N GLY A 140 7.08 8.40 -18.96
CA GLY A 140 7.58 7.11 -19.42
C GLY A 140 9.06 7.14 -19.83
N LYS A 141 9.59 5.99 -20.25
CA LYS A 141 11.01 5.86 -20.66
C LYS A 141 11.33 6.59 -21.96
N LEU A 142 10.39 6.63 -22.90
CA LEU A 142 10.60 7.25 -24.22
C LEU A 142 10.87 8.75 -24.08
N ALA A 143 10.12 9.45 -23.23
CA ALA A 143 10.32 10.88 -22.98
C ALA A 143 11.66 11.20 -22.29
N LYS A 144 12.22 10.25 -21.53
CA LYS A 144 13.53 10.41 -20.87
C LYS A 144 14.69 10.22 -21.86
N LYS A 145 14.44 9.61 -23.02
CA LYS A 145 15.47 9.33 -24.02
C LYS A 145 15.61 10.52 -24.97
N ALA A 146 16.84 10.95 -25.21
CA ALA A 146 17.11 11.96 -26.23
C ALA A 146 16.67 11.46 -27.61
N PRO A 147 16.10 12.32 -28.47
CA PRO A 147 15.89 12.00 -29.87
C PRO A 147 17.19 11.52 -30.54
N ARG A 148 17.06 10.67 -31.57
CA ARG A 148 18.22 10.10 -32.27
C ARG A 148 19.11 11.22 -32.82
N GLY A 149 20.40 11.18 -32.51
CA GLY A 149 21.38 12.20 -32.93
C GLY A 149 21.49 13.39 -31.97
N TYR A 150 20.62 13.48 -30.96
CA TYR A 150 20.67 14.50 -29.91
C TYR A 150 21.12 13.88 -28.59
N LYS A 151 21.79 14.67 -27.76
CA LYS A 151 22.17 14.30 -26.39
C LYS A 151 21.45 15.24 -25.44
N ILE A 152 20.88 14.72 -24.36
CA ILE A 152 20.35 15.58 -23.29
C ILE A 152 21.55 16.26 -22.63
N VAL A 153 21.69 17.56 -22.89
CA VAL A 153 22.66 18.46 -22.26
C VAL A 153 21.88 19.39 -21.35
N GLY A 154 21.88 19.10 -20.05
CA GLY A 154 21.40 20.02 -19.03
C GLY A 154 19.89 20.28 -18.99
N ASN A 155 19.49 21.20 -18.10
CA ASN A 155 18.10 21.60 -17.94
C ASN A 155 17.69 22.61 -19.03
N VAL A 156 16.99 22.13 -20.07
CA VAL A 156 16.60 22.92 -21.27
C VAL A 156 15.58 24.02 -20.98
N VAL A 157 14.96 24.02 -19.79
CA VAL A 157 13.97 25.03 -19.39
C VAL A 157 14.62 26.40 -19.16
N SER A 158 15.90 26.44 -18.80
CA SER A 158 16.64 27.69 -18.62
C SER A 158 18.15 27.47 -18.75
N GLU A 159 18.72 27.81 -19.91
CA GLU A 159 20.15 27.67 -20.19
C GLU A 159 21.03 28.42 -19.19
N LEU A 160 20.58 29.58 -18.72
CA LEU A 160 21.26 30.39 -17.71
C LEU A 160 21.47 29.64 -16.40
N ARG A 161 20.45 28.91 -15.92
CA ARG A 161 20.51 28.17 -14.67
C ARG A 161 21.43 26.95 -14.76
N ASP A 162 21.46 26.29 -15.92
CA ASP A 162 22.36 25.17 -16.18
C ASP A 162 23.82 25.64 -16.17
N GLN A 163 24.09 26.80 -16.78
CA GLN A 163 25.41 27.44 -16.76
C GLN A 163 25.82 27.85 -15.34
N GLU A 164 24.93 28.43 -14.53
CA GLU A 164 25.19 28.76 -13.12
C GLU A 164 25.58 27.52 -12.30
N ILE A 165 24.88 26.40 -12.46
CA ILE A 165 25.18 25.15 -11.74
C ILE A 165 26.53 24.59 -12.18
N LYS A 166 26.81 24.60 -13.49
CA LYS A 166 28.07 24.11 -14.04
C LYS A 166 29.27 24.95 -13.55
N ASN A 167 29.12 26.27 -13.59
CA ASN A 167 30.13 27.22 -13.12
C ASN A 167 30.30 27.16 -11.59
N GLY A 168 29.21 26.99 -10.84
CA GLY A 168 29.23 26.90 -9.37
C GLY A 168 29.75 25.58 -8.80
N SER A 169 29.79 24.51 -9.59
CA SER A 169 30.38 23.22 -9.16
C SER A 169 31.89 23.09 -9.40
N SER A 170 32.52 24.11 -10.00
CA SER A 170 33.95 24.14 -10.32
C SER A 170 34.82 24.79 -9.23
N ALA A 171 34.30 24.90 -8.00
CA ALA A 171 35.01 25.44 -6.82
C ALA A 171 35.17 24.37 -5.74
#